data_AF-A0A1K1R5F8-F1
#
_entry.id   AF-A0A1K1R5F8-F1
#
_cell.length_a   1.000
_cell.length_b   1.000
_cell.length_c   1.000
_cell.angle_alpha   90.00
_cell.angle_beta   90.00
_cell.angle_gamma   90.00
#
_symmetry.space_group_name_H-M   'P 1'
#
loop_
_entity.id
_entity.type
_entity.pdbx_description
1 polymer ?
#
loop_
_entity_poly.entity_id
_entity_poly.type
_entity_poly.pdbx_seq_one_letter_code
_entity_poly.pdbx_strand_id
1 'polypeptide(L)'
;MAGRHHFSEQEIISALEQFTRAGNISVKEFTTAFQISPATFYNWKKRFGIQLLEANEPVGFIDVDLSPVQQDSLPGSVFAEYRGIIFYQRVEPSYLKALL
;
A
#
# COMPACT_ATOMS: atom_id res chain seq x y z
N MET A 1 -0.55 4.79 39.14
CA MET A 1 -1.59 3.76 38.92
C MET A 1 -1.95 3.77 37.44
N ALA A 2 -1.26 3.00 36.60
CA ALA A 2 -1.62 2.92 35.18
C ALA A 2 -2.72 1.88 35.03
N GLY A 3 -3.97 2.33 34.91
CA GLY A 3 -5.09 1.46 34.60
C GLY A 3 -4.82 0.75 33.28
N ARG A 4 -4.97 -0.57 33.24
CA ARG A 4 -4.91 -1.32 31.99
C ARG A 4 -6.12 -0.91 31.16
N HIS A 5 -5.93 0.04 30.25
CA HIS A 5 -6.96 0.40 29.29
C HIS A 5 -7.22 -0.83 28.42
N HIS A 6 -8.40 -1.42 28.56
CA HIS A 6 -8.80 -2.57 27.77
C HIS A 6 -9.41 -2.03 26.49
N PHE A 7 -8.66 -2.11 25.40
CA PHE A 7 -9.18 -1.82 24.07
C PHE A 7 -9.86 -3.08 23.54
N SER A 8 -11.09 -2.94 23.09
CA SER A 8 -11.78 -3.98 22.33
C SER A 8 -11.12 -4.17 20.96
N GLU A 9 -11.33 -5.34 20.35
CA GLU A 9 -10.75 -5.62 19.03
C GLU A 9 -11.24 -4.63 17.97
N GLN A 10 -12.51 -4.22 18.03
CA GLN A 10 -13.08 -3.25 17.10
C GLN A 10 -12.44 -1.86 17.23
N GLU A 11 -12.14 -1.42 18.46
CA GLU A 11 -11.46 -0.15 18.71
C GLU A 11 -10.02 -0.19 18.18
N ILE A 12 -9.32 -1.31 18.35
CA ILE A 12 -7.97 -1.51 17.82
C ILE A 12 -7.96 -1.45 16.30
N ILE A 13 -8.88 -2.16 15.65
CA ILE A 13 -9.01 -2.17 14.18
C ILE A 13 -9.31 -0.76 13.67
N SER A 14 -10.30 -0.08 14.26
CA SER A 14 -10.69 1.28 13.88
C SER A 14 -9.53 2.27 14.04
N ALA A 15 -8.75 2.15 15.11
CA ALA A 15 -7.59 2.99 15.35
C ALA A 15 -6.47 2.75 14.31
N LEU A 16 -6.21 1.50 13.93
CA LEU A 16 -5.24 1.16 12.89
C LEU A 16 -5.69 1.63 11.50
N GLU A 17 -6.98 1.58 11.20
CA GLU A 17 -7.54 2.14 9.95
C GLU A 17 -7.35 3.66 9.89
N GLN A 18 -7.68 4.37 10.97
CA GLN A 18 -7.50 5.82 11.04
C GLN A 18 -6.04 6.21 10.87
N PHE A 19 -5.12 5.48 11.51
CA PHE A 19 -3.68 5.67 11.32
C PHE A 19 -3.26 5.49 9.86
N THR A 20 -3.76 4.45 9.20
CA THR A 20 -3.45 4.14 7.80
C THR A 20 -4.03 5.18 6.84
N ARG A 21 -5.26 5.65 7.08
CA ARG A 21 -5.92 6.67 6.26
C ARG A 21 -5.31 8.06 6.42
N ALA A 22 -4.86 8.42 7.63
CA ALA A 22 -4.26 9.72 7.87
C ALA A 22 -2.96 9.89 7.08
N GLY A 23 -2.13 8.85 6.98
CA GLY A 23 -0.92 8.81 6.15
C GLY A 23 0.20 9.79 6.54
N ASN A 24 -0.07 10.75 7.43
CA ASN A 24 0.81 11.83 7.86
C ASN A 24 1.10 11.81 9.37
N ILE A 25 0.67 10.78 10.10
CA ILE A 25 0.90 10.63 11.54
C ILE A 25 2.04 9.63 11.77
N SER A 26 3.02 10.01 12.58
CA SER A 26 4.09 9.11 12.97
C SER A 26 3.62 8.07 14.00
N VAL A 27 4.26 6.91 14.04
CA VAL A 27 3.97 5.87 15.04
C VAL A 27 4.09 6.42 16.47
N LYS A 28 5.04 7.34 16.71
CA LYS A 28 5.26 7.96 18.01
C LYS A 28 4.08 8.83 18.45
N GLU A 29 3.53 9.63 17.53
CA GLU A 29 2.35 10.46 17.79
C GLU A 29 1.12 9.59 18.07
N PHE A 30 0.92 8.54 17.27
CA PHE A 30 -0.14 7.56 17.49
C PHE A 30 -0.04 6.90 18.87
N THR A 31 1.13 6.35 19.22
CA THR A 31 1.32 5.67 20.51
C THR A 31 1.13 6.61 21.70
N THR A 32 1.47 7.90 21.52
CA THR A 32 1.27 8.92 22.55
C THR A 32 -0.22 9.24 22.73
N ALA A 33 -0.96 9.40 21.64
CA ALA A 33 -2.40 9.67 21.66
C ALA A 33 -3.20 8.54 22.33
N PHE A 34 -2.84 7.28 22.03
CA PHE A 34 -3.50 6.09 22.59
C PHE A 34 -2.90 5.63 23.93
N GLN A 35 -1.87 6.32 24.44
CA GLN A 35 -1.14 5.95 25.67
C GLN A 35 -0.67 4.48 25.69
N ILE A 36 -0.25 3.98 24.53
CA ILE A 36 0.26 2.62 24.36
C ILE A 36 1.76 2.63 24.11
N SER A 37 2.42 1.49 24.35
CA SER A 37 3.82 1.34 23.96
C SER A 37 3.96 1.12 22.44
N PRO A 38 5.10 1.50 21.83
CA PRO A 38 5.38 1.15 20.43
C PRO A 38 5.31 -0.36 20.17
N ALA A 39 5.76 -1.19 21.11
CA ALA A 39 5.66 -2.64 21.00
C ALA A 39 4.20 -3.11 20.91
N THR A 40 3.29 -2.49 21.68
CA THR A 40 1.85 -2.77 21.61
C THR A 40 1.30 -2.43 20.23
N PHE A 41 1.68 -1.29 19.65
CA PHE A 41 1.29 -0.91 18.29
C PHE A 41 1.73 -1.95 17.25
N TYR A 42 2.99 -2.38 17.27
CA TYR A 42 3.47 -3.39 16.31
C TYR A 42 2.79 -4.75 16.51
N ASN A 43 2.47 -5.13 17.74
CA ASN A 43 1.69 -6.33 18.03
C ASN A 43 0.27 -6.24 17.48
N TRP A 44 -0.40 -5.09 17.65
CA TRP A 44 -1.72 -4.84 17.07
C TRP A 44 -1.67 -4.88 15.54
N LYS A 45 -0.70 -4.18 14.93
CA LYS A 45 -0.50 -4.20 13.48
C LYS A 45 -0.26 -5.61 12.94
N LYS A 46 0.52 -6.43 13.65
CA LYS A 46 0.77 -7.83 13.26
C LYS A 46 -0.50 -8.69 13.34
N ARG A 47 -1.31 -8.53 14.39
CA ARG A 47 -2.51 -9.35 14.63
C ARG A 47 -3.72 -8.93 13.79
N PHE A 48 -3.93 -7.63 13.62
CA PHE A 48 -5.13 -7.06 13.01
C PHE A 48 -4.86 -6.40 11.66
N GLY A 49 -3.60 -6.13 11.30
CA GLY A 49 -3.26 -5.58 9.98
C GLY A 49 -3.47 -6.55 8.83
N ILE A 50 -3.45 -7.87 9.09
CA ILE A 50 -3.79 -8.89 8.08
C ILE A 50 -5.31 -8.90 7.82
N GLN A 51 -6.13 -8.75 8.87
CA GLN A 51 -7.59 -8.68 8.73
C GLN A 51 -8.05 -7.48 7.89
N LEU A 52 -7.30 -6.37 7.93
CA LEU A 52 -7.55 -5.20 7.07
C LEU A 52 -7.21 -5.43 5.59
N LEU A 53 -6.24 -6.31 5.31
CA LEU A 53 -5.90 -6.72 3.94
C LEU A 53 -6.91 -7.76 3.43
N GLU A 54 -7.29 -8.74 4.25
CA GLU A 54 -8.27 -9.77 3.88
C GLU A 54 -9.68 -9.21 3.67
N ALA A 55 -10.04 -8.08 4.29
CA ALA A 55 -11.31 -7.40 4.04
C ALA A 55 -11.37 -6.66 2.70
N ASN A 56 -10.22 -6.38 2.07
CA ASN A 56 -10.13 -5.65 0.80
C ASN A 56 -9.50 -6.45 -0.35
N GLU A 57 -8.97 -7.65 -0.11
CA GLU A 57 -8.63 -8.55 -1.19
C GLU A 57 -9.88 -9.29 -1.68
N PRO A 58 -10.18 -9.26 -2.99
CA PRO A 58 -11.21 -10.13 -3.53
C PRO A 58 -10.76 -11.57 -3.30
N VAL A 59 -11.47 -12.30 -2.44
CA VAL A 59 -11.30 -13.74 -2.26
C VAL A 59 -11.77 -14.43 -3.55
N GLY A 60 -10.85 -14.63 -4.51
CA GLY A 60 -11.16 -15.24 -5.79
C GLY A 60 -10.06 -15.06 -6.83
N PHE A 61 -10.20 -15.76 -7.97
CA PHE A 61 -9.38 -15.51 -9.14
C PHE A 61 -9.77 -14.16 -9.74
N ILE A 62 -8.80 -13.26 -9.88
CA ILE A 62 -8.97 -12.04 -10.66
C ILE A 62 -8.71 -12.44 -12.11
N ASP A 63 -9.70 -12.25 -12.98
CA ASP A 63 -9.48 -12.38 -14.41
C ASP A 63 -8.47 -11.31 -14.83
N VAL A 64 -7.27 -11.76 -15.21
CA VAL A 64 -6.25 -10.88 -15.77
C VAL A 64 -6.69 -10.57 -17.19
N ASP A 65 -7.09 -9.32 -17.41
CA ASP A 65 -7.35 -8.84 -18.76
C ASP A 65 -6.03 -8.85 -19.55
N LEU A 66 -5.87 -9.84 -20.42
CA LEU A 66 -4.75 -9.98 -21.34
C LEU A 66 -4.97 -9.18 -22.63
N SER A 67 -5.99 -8.32 -22.67
CA SER A 67 -6.16 -7.39 -23.78
C SER A 67 -4.84 -6.62 -23.97
N PRO A 68 -4.32 -6.53 -25.20
CA PRO A 68 -3.14 -5.73 -25.46
C PRO A 68 -3.48 -4.30 -25.07
N VAL A 69 -2.91 -3.83 -23.94
CA VAL A 69 -2.95 -2.42 -23.55
C VAL A 69 -2.36 -1.67 -24.73
N GLN A 70 -3.23 -1.02 -25.50
CA GLN A 70 -2.83 -0.05 -26.50
C GLN A 70 -2.32 1.16 -25.74
N GLN A 71 -1.10 1.06 -25.24
CA GLN A 71 -0.38 2.19 -24.71
C GLN A 71 -0.01 3.02 -25.93
N ASP A 72 -0.79 4.07 -26.19
CA ASP A 72 -0.46 5.09 -27.19
C ASP A 72 0.91 5.68 -26.81
N SER A 73 1.94 5.06 -27.34
CA SER A 73 3.32 5.33 -27.04
C SER A 73 3.70 6.56 -27.84
N LEU A 74 3.40 7.74 -27.28
CA LEU A 74 3.99 8.97 -27.78
C LEU A 74 5.52 8.80 -27.77
N PRO A 75 6.22 9.10 -28.88
CA PRO A 75 7.66 8.95 -28.94
C PRO A 75 8.32 9.81 -27.85
N GLY A 76 9.01 9.16 -26.92
CA GLY A 76 9.71 9.80 -25.80
C GLY A 76 9.03 9.69 -24.42
N SER A 77 7.92 8.96 -24.28
CA SER A 77 7.31 8.75 -22.96
C SER A 77 8.06 7.68 -22.15
N VAL A 78 8.18 7.93 -20.84
CA VAL A 78 8.78 6.99 -19.88
C VAL A 78 7.82 5.82 -19.69
N PHE A 79 8.34 4.58 -19.77
CA PHE A 79 7.54 3.37 -19.61
C PHE A 79 6.96 3.24 -18.20
N ALA A 80 7.79 3.40 -17.15
CA ALA A 80 7.33 3.51 -15.77
C ALA A 80 8.34 4.24 -14.88
N GLU A 81 7.87 4.90 -13.82
CA GLU A 81 8.70 5.52 -12.79
C GLU A 81 8.20 5.13 -11.38
N TYR A 82 9.10 4.73 -10.48
CA TYR A 82 8.78 4.52 -9.07
C TYR A 82 9.88 5.08 -8.16
N ARG A 83 9.53 6.03 -7.29
CA ARG A 83 10.46 6.70 -6.36
C ARG A 83 11.72 7.26 -7.05
N GLY A 84 11.58 7.83 -8.25
CA GLY A 84 12.71 8.38 -9.01
C GLY A 84 13.52 7.33 -9.78
N ILE A 85 13.11 6.06 -9.78
CA ILE A 85 13.72 5.01 -10.59
C ILE A 85 12.93 4.89 -11.89
N ILE A 86 13.61 5.09 -13.02
CA ILE A 86 13.06 5.00 -14.36
C ILE A 86 13.24 3.57 -14.88
N PHE A 87 12.13 2.94 -15.28
CA PHE A 87 12.14 1.63 -15.92
C PHE A 87 12.12 1.79 -17.44
N TYR A 88 13.08 1.16 -18.10
CA TYR A 88 13.12 1.07 -19.56
C TYR A 88 12.51 -0.25 -20.00
N GLN A 89 11.65 -0.20 -21.02
CA GLN A 89 11.09 -1.40 -21.63
C GLN A 89 12.00 -1.88 -22.77
N ARG A 90 12.13 -3.20 -22.91
CA ARG A 90 12.71 -3.80 -24.12
C ARG A 90 11.79 -3.48 -25.30
N VAL A 91 12.33 -2.81 -26.31
CA VAL A 91 11.64 -2.58 -27.59
C VAL A 91 12.20 -3.50 -28.67
N GLU A 92 11.34 -3.94 -29.58
CA GLU A 92 11.76 -4.74 -30.74
C GLU A 92 12.55 -3.88 -31.75
N PRO A 93 13.51 -4.44 -32.50
CA PRO A 93 14.29 -3.68 -33.48
C PRO A 93 13.44 -3.02 -34.58
N SER A 94 12.26 -3.58 -34.88
CA SER A 94 11.30 -3.01 -35.83
C SER A 94 10.76 -1.66 -35.37
N TYR A 95 10.57 -1.47 -34.06
CA TYR A 95 10.12 -0.20 -33.48
C TYR A 95 11.15 0.90 -33.69
N LEU A 96 12.43 0.62 -33.45
CA LEU A 96 13.52 1.59 -33.65
C LEU A 96 13.66 2.01 -35.12
N LYS A 97 13.42 1.08 -36.06
CA LYS A 97 13.43 1.39 -37.49
C LYS A 97 12.31 2.34 -37.91
N ALA A 98 11.17 2.33 -37.21
CA ALA A 98 10.05 3.22 -37.53
C ALA A 98 10.24 4.66 -37.03
N LEU A 99 11.27 4.92 -36.21
CA LEU A 99 11.61 6.24 -35.67
C LEU A 99 12.67 6.99 -36.51
N LEU A 100 13.29 6.32 -37.49
CA LEU A 100 14.26 6.88 -38.43
C LEU A 100 13.57 7.30 -39.73
#